data_AF-A0A0L8LY76-F1
#
_entry.id   AF-A0A0L8LY76-F1
#
_cell.length_a   1.000
_cell.length_b   1.000
_cell.length_c   1.000
_cell.angle_alpha   90.00
_cell.angle_beta   90.00
_cell.angle_gamma   90.00
#
_symmetry.space_group_name_H-M   'P 1'
#
loop_
_entity.id
_entity.type
_entity.pdbx_description
1 polymer ?
#
loop_
_entity_poly.entity_id
_entity_poly.type
_entity_poly.pdbx_seq_one_letter_code
_entity_poly.pdbx_strand_id
1 'polypeptide(L)' 'MILMMDKGLESAGGVDGLVDIPGIRETPAGVNRRIVTLEDGVLLGFGPRTPLVIDILVDRIHAG' A
#
# COMPACT_ATOMS: atom_id res chain seq x y z
N MET A 1 -8.42 1.70 -2.38
CA MET A 1 -7.10 1.13 -2.06
C MET A 1 -6.24 2.21 -1.43
N ILE A 2 -5.41 1.86 -0.45
CA ILE A 2 -4.31 2.70 0.05
C ILE A 2 -2.99 2.05 -0.37
N LEU A 3 -2.13 2.81 -1.03
CA LEU A 3 -0.77 2.40 -1.38
C LEU A 3 0.21 3.08 -0.43
N MET A 4 1.09 2.31 0.20
CA MET A 4 2.09 2.84 1.11
C MET A 4 3.36 1.98 1.15
N MET A 5 4.35 2.41 1.92
CA MET A 5 5.61 1.67 2.11
C MET A 5 5.48 0.65 3.25
N ASP A 6 6.20 -0.48 3.14
CA ASP A 6 6.18 -1.55 4.15
C ASP A 6 6.51 -1.03 5.56
N LYS A 7 7.59 -0.26 5.69
CA LYS A 7 7.98 0.34 6.98
C LYS A 7 6.95 1.32 7.52
N GLY A 8 6.24 2.01 6.62
CA GLY A 8 5.15 2.91 6.98
C GLY A 8 3.99 2.13 7.60
N LEU A 9 3.67 0.95 7.07
CA LEU A 9 2.61 0.10 7.59
C LEU A 9 3.00 -0.51 8.93
N GLU A 10 4.24 -0.99 9.08
CA GLU A 10 4.74 -1.48 10.37
C GLU A 10 4.70 -0.37 11.44
N SER A 11 5.13 0.84 11.09
CA SER A 11 5.10 2.01 11.98
C SER A 11 3.67 2.37 12.42
N ALA A 12 2.68 2.12 11.57
CA ALA A 12 1.27 2.35 11.88
C ALA A 12 0.65 1.25 12.76
N GLY A 13 1.37 0.18 13.10
CA GLY A 13 0.82 -0.97 13.83
C GLY A 13 0.17 -2.02 12.92
N GLY A 14 0.64 -2.13 11.68
CA GLY A 14 0.07 -3.04 10.69
C GLY A 14 -1.25 -2.55 10.12
N VAL A 15 -1.97 -3.46 9.45
CA VAL A 15 -3.28 -3.15 8.82
C VAL A 15 -4.30 -2.68 9.86
N ASP A 16 -4.33 -3.30 11.04
CA ASP A 16 -5.28 -2.96 12.08
C ASP A 16 -5.04 -1.56 12.63
N GLY A 17 -3.78 -1.25 12.97
CA GLY A 17 -3.43 0.09 13.43
C GLY A 17 -3.68 1.18 12.37
N LEU A 18 -3.47 0.87 11.08
CA LEU A 18 -3.79 1.79 9.99
C LEU A 18 -5.30 2.04 9.85
N VAL A 19 -6.12 1.00 9.90
CA VAL A 19 -7.59 1.11 9.78
C VAL A 19 -8.20 1.78 11.01
N ASP A 20 -7.49 1.80 12.14
CA ASP A 20 -7.95 2.50 13.34
C ASP A 20 -7.79 4.03 13.31
N ILE A 21 -7.02 4.55 12.35
CA ILE A 21 -6.82 5.98 12.18
C ILE A 21 -8.14 6.65 11.73
N PRO A 22 -8.61 7.67 12.47
CA PRO A 22 -9.77 8.46 12.05
C PRO A 22 -9.55 9.08 10.66
N GLY A 23 -10.54 8.94 9.79
CA GLY A 23 -10.46 9.34 8.40
C GLY A 23 -9.96 8.23 7.47
N ILE A 24 -9.25 7.21 7.95
CA ILE A 24 -8.92 6.01 7.16
C ILE A 24 -10.04 4.98 7.28
N ARG A 25 -10.54 4.73 8.51
CA ARG A 25 -11.58 3.74 8.81
C ARG A 25 -12.83 3.92 7.94
N GLU A 26 -13.19 5.16 7.66
CA GLU A 26 -14.40 5.55 6.95
C GLU A 26 -14.23 5.49 5.43
N THR A 27 -13.00 5.37 4.92
CA THR A 27 -12.77 5.29 3.47
C THR A 27 -13.16 3.91 2.95
N PRO A 28 -13.57 3.80 1.67
CA PRO A 28 -13.76 2.50 1.04
C PRO A 28 -12.50 1.62 1.08
N ALA A 29 -11.30 2.22 1.13
CA ALA A 29 -10.06 1.47 1.27
C ALA A 29 -9.90 0.86 2.67
N GLY A 30 -10.19 1.61 3.73
CA GLY A 30 -10.14 1.16 5.12
C GLY A 30 -11.22 0.12 5.42
N VAL A 31 -12.48 0.38 5.00
CA VAL A 31 -13.61 -0.55 5.18
C VAL A 31 -13.33 -1.91 4.53
N ASN A 32 -12.82 -1.92 3.30
CA ASN A 32 -12.50 -3.16 2.58
C ASN A 32 -11.09 -3.69 2.89
N ARG A 33 -10.36 -3.05 3.82
CA ARG A 33 -8.97 -3.38 4.18
C ARG A 33 -8.06 -3.55 2.96
N ARG A 34 -8.30 -2.75 1.91
CA ARG A 34 -7.56 -2.80 0.64
C ARG A 34 -6.28 -1.97 0.75
N ILE A 35 -5.26 -2.59 1.33
CA ILE A 35 -3.94 -1.98 1.55
C ILE A 35 -2.92 -2.74 0.72
N VAL A 36 -2.20 -1.99 -0.12
CA VAL A 36 -1.09 -2.51 -0.92
C VAL A 36 0.18 -1.84 -0.41
N THR A 37 1.19 -2.65 -0.08
CA THR A 37 2.49 -2.14 0.35
C THR A 37 3.61 -2.52 -0.60
N LEU A 38 4.60 -1.65 -0.73
CA LEU A 38 5.81 -1.90 -1.49
C LEU A 38 7.02 -1.53 -0.63
N GLU A 39 8.14 -2.18 -0.94
CA GLU A 39 9.40 -1.88 -0.26
C GLU A 39 9.83 -0.43 -0.54
N ASP A 40 10.35 0.27 0.48
CA ASP A 40 10.63 1.72 0.44
C ASP A 40 11.51 2.15 -0.74
N GLY A 41 12.52 1.34 -1.10
CA GLY A 41 13.43 1.61 -2.22
C GLY A 41 12.83 1.37 -3.61
N VAL A 42 11.64 0.77 -3.67
CA VAL A 42 10.98 0.36 -4.91
C VAL A 42 9.91 1.38 -5.33
N LEU A 43 9.16 1.92 -4.37
CA LEU A 43 8.04 2.82 -4.65
C LEU A 43 8.48 4.19 -5.22
N LEU A 44 9.56 4.76 -4.69
CA LEU A 44 9.99 6.14 -5.00
C LEU A 44 11.36 6.22 -5.65
N GLY A 45 12.01 5.07 -5.87
CA GLY A 45 13.39 4.99 -6.34
C GLY A 45 13.60 5.28 -7.82
N PHE A 46 12.54 5.32 -8.65
CA PHE A 46 12.50 5.58 -10.10
C PHE A 46 13.79 5.23 -10.88
N GLY A 47 13.77 4.17 -11.71
CA GLY A 47 14.96 3.74 -12.43
C GLY A 47 14.76 2.50 -13.30
N PRO A 48 15.80 1.70 -13.61
CA PRO A 48 15.68 0.55 -14.51
C PRO A 48 14.71 -0.53 -14.03
N ARG A 49 14.35 -0.50 -12.73
CA ARG A 49 13.37 -1.41 -12.12
C ARG A 49 11.92 -0.91 -12.22
N THR A 50 11.68 0.32 -12.67
CA THR A 50 10.32 0.90 -12.74
C THR A 50 9.31 0.04 -13.52
N PRO A 51 9.66 -0.60 -14.66
CA PRO A 51 8.71 -1.50 -15.33
C PRO A 51 8.24 -2.65 -14.44
N LEU A 52 9.16 -3.29 -13.70
CA LEU A 52 8.82 -4.36 -12.75
C LEU A 52 7.88 -3.87 -11.63
N VAL A 53 8.08 -2.64 -11.14
CA VAL A 53 7.21 -2.06 -10.11
C VAL A 53 5.79 -1.84 -10.64
N ILE A 54 5.69 -1.39 -11.89
CA ILE A 54 4.39 -1.20 -12.55
C ILE A 54 3.69 -2.54 -12.72
N ASP A 55 4.38 -3.59 -13.17
CA ASP A 55 3.78 -4.92 -13.30
C ASP A 55 3.24 -5.44 -11.95
N ILE A 56 4.04 -5.32 -10.88
CA ILE A 56 3.61 -5.69 -9.53
C ILE A 56 2.37 -4.90 -9.08
N LEU A 57 2.31 -3.60 -9.36
CA LEU A 57 1.16 -2.76 -9.03
C LEU A 57 -0.08 -3.16 -9.82
N VAL A 58 0.06 -3.41 -11.12
CA VAL A 58 -1.03 -3.83 -11.99
C VAL A 58 -1.61 -5.14 -11.49
N ASP A 59 -0.78 -6.14 -11.19
CA ASP A 59 -1.22 -7.43 -10.65
C ASP A 59 -1.98 -7.23 -9.33
N ARG A 60 -1.43 -6.47 -8.38
CA ARG A 60 -2.06 -6.29 -7.06
C ARG A 60 -3.34 -5.45 -7.09
N ILE A 61 -3.46 -4.52 -8.04
CA ILE A 61 -4.66 -3.68 -8.19
C ILE A 61 -5.82 -4.47 -8.79
N HIS A 62 -5.54 -5.32 -9.78
CA HIS A 62 -6.56 -6.06 -10.53
C HIS A 62 -6.85 -7.45 -9.97
N ALA A 63 -5.97 -8.03 -9.16
CA ALA A 63 -6.20 -9.33 -8.52
C ALA A 63 -7.20 -9.27 -7.33
N GLY A 64 -7.79 -8.10 -7.03
CA GLY A 64 -8.69 -7.89 -5.89
C GLY A 64 -10.01 -7.23 -6.24
#